data_AF-A0A350P624-F1
#
_entry.id   AF-A0A350P624-F1
#
_cell.length_a   1.000
_cell.length_b   1.000
_cell.length_c   1.000
_cell.angle_alpha   90.00
_cell.angle_beta   90.00
_cell.angle_gamma   90.00
#
_symmetry.space_group_name_H-M   'P 1'
#
loop_
_entity.id
_entity.type
_entity.pdbx_description
1 polymer ?
#
loop_
_entity_poly.entity_id
_entity_poly.type
_entity_poly.pdbx_seq_one_letter_code
_entity_poly.pdbx_strand_id
1 'polypeptide(L)'
;MKARPKHTKIGWLMGMVATFGKTPAELEDFTWNDDNSINIKSKKRSIRPLHPEWVYLFQLKEKQPSGLKSCWIGLTRDFTGALAADNCHVSLEGLIFAYKVRKLYYASSKRQKRLSRCPVAC
;
A
#
# COMPACT_ATOMS: atom_id res chain seq x y z
N MET A 1 -16.77 18.59 -3.06
CA MET A 1 -17.41 17.30 -3.39
C MET A 1 -17.15 16.31 -2.26
N LYS A 2 -18.18 15.84 -1.54
CA LYS A 2 -18.00 14.81 -0.50
C LYS A 2 -18.03 13.43 -1.18
N ALA A 3 -16.95 12.66 -1.05
CA ALA A 3 -16.93 11.27 -1.49
C ALA A 3 -17.95 10.45 -0.71
N ARG A 4 -18.70 9.56 -1.39
CA ARG A 4 -19.64 8.65 -0.73
C ARG A 4 -18.86 7.71 0.20
N PRO A 5 -19.34 7.38 1.42
CA PRO A 5 -18.60 6.61 2.43
C PRO A 5 -18.02 5.28 1.93
N LYS A 6 -18.73 4.60 1.02
CA LYS A 6 -18.29 3.35 0.39
C LYS A 6 -17.04 3.54 -0.47
N HIS A 7 -16.97 4.63 -1.23
CA HIS A 7 -15.82 4.95 -2.09
C HIS A 7 -14.59 5.31 -1.26
N THR A 8 -14.78 5.86 -0.06
CA THR A 8 -13.69 6.19 0.86
C THR A 8 -12.96 4.94 1.35
N LYS A 9 -13.68 3.86 1.68
CA LYS A 9 -13.07 2.60 2.15
C LYS A 9 -12.33 1.86 1.03
N ILE A 10 -12.91 1.82 -0.17
CA ILE A 10 -12.27 1.21 -1.36
C ILE A 10 -10.99 1.98 -1.70
N GLY A 11 -11.04 3.31 -1.72
CA GLY A 11 -9.86 4.16 -1.96
C GLY A 11 -8.77 3.97 -0.90
N TRP A 12 -9.15 3.77 0.37
CA TRP A 12 -8.21 3.42 1.43
C TRP A 12 -7.50 2.08 1.14
N LEU A 13 -8.24 1.04 0.76
CA LEU A 13 -7.64 -0.27 0.44
C LEU A 13 -6.75 -0.18 -0.82
N MET A 14 -7.12 0.61 -1.83
CA MET A 14 -6.23 0.93 -2.96
C MET A 14 -4.91 1.56 -2.49
N GLY A 15 -4.99 2.53 -1.57
CA GLY A 15 -3.82 3.17 -0.97
C GLY A 15 -2.91 2.18 -0.22
N MET A 16 -3.50 1.24 0.53
CA MET A 16 -2.77 0.16 1.20
C MET A 16 -2.03 -0.74 0.19
N VAL A 17 -2.72 -1.20 -0.85
CA VAL A 17 -2.12 -2.03 -1.91
C VAL A 17 -0.99 -1.26 -2.61
N ALA A 18 -1.23 0.01 -2.97
CA ALA A 18 -0.23 0.85 -3.63
C ALA A 18 1.02 1.07 -2.76
N THR A 19 0.84 1.20 -1.44
CA THR A 19 1.92 1.52 -0.49
C THR A 19 2.77 0.32 -0.12
N PHE A 20 2.14 -0.84 0.08
CA PHE A 20 2.82 -2.05 0.57
C PHE A 20 3.06 -3.10 -0.51
N GLY A 21 2.40 -2.99 -1.67
CA GLY A 21 2.55 -3.94 -2.78
C GLY A 21 2.00 -5.32 -2.45
N LYS A 22 0.92 -5.35 -1.67
CA LYS A 22 0.29 -6.56 -1.14
C LYS A 22 -1.16 -6.64 -1.55
N THR A 23 -1.61 -7.85 -1.85
CA THR A 23 -3.02 -8.11 -2.16
C THR A 23 -3.89 -7.90 -0.92
N PRO A 24 -5.20 -7.63 -1.07
CA PRO A 24 -6.12 -7.60 0.06
C PRO A 24 -6.06 -8.89 0.90
N ALA A 25 -5.94 -10.07 0.28
CA ALA A 25 -5.82 -11.32 1.04
C ALA A 25 -4.55 -11.35 1.92
N GLU A 26 -3.41 -10.87 1.42
CA GLU A 26 -2.17 -10.79 2.21
C GLU A 26 -2.21 -9.72 3.30
N LEU A 27 -3.00 -8.67 3.11
CA LEU A 27 -3.16 -7.58 4.07
C LEU A 27 -4.17 -7.90 5.17
N GLU A 28 -4.85 -9.04 5.11
CA GLU A 28 -5.79 -9.42 6.16
C GLU A 28 -5.09 -9.52 7.53
N ASP A 29 -5.73 -8.96 8.55
CA ASP A 29 -5.24 -8.90 9.93
C ASP A 29 -3.85 -8.26 10.11
N PHE A 30 -3.47 -7.34 9.22
CA PHE A 30 -2.22 -6.60 9.42
C PHE A 30 -2.24 -5.76 10.72
N THR A 31 -1.06 -5.50 11.27
CA THR A 31 -0.89 -4.59 12.40
C THR A 31 0.08 -3.46 12.06
N TRP A 32 -0.22 -2.25 12.53
CA TRP A 32 0.67 -1.10 12.40
C TRP A 32 1.81 -1.18 13.43
N ASN A 33 2.99 -0.77 13.00
CA ASN A 33 4.09 -0.41 13.89
C ASN A 33 4.23 1.12 13.98
N ASP A 34 5.04 1.57 14.95
CA ASP A 34 5.29 3.00 15.19
C ASP A 34 6.01 3.66 14.00
N ASP A 35 6.86 2.93 13.28
CA ASP A 35 7.63 3.41 12.12
C ASP A 35 6.83 3.41 10.80
N ASN A 36 5.50 3.33 10.87
CA ASN A 36 4.58 3.21 9.72
C ASN A 36 4.77 1.94 8.88
N SER A 37 5.58 0.98 9.33
CA SER A 37 5.58 -0.37 8.74
C SER A 37 4.38 -1.18 9.22
N ILE A 38 4.09 -2.28 8.52
CA ILE A 38 3.05 -3.23 8.90
C ILE A 38 3.61 -4.63 9.12
N ASN A 39 3.02 -5.38 10.03
CA ASN A 39 3.23 -6.84 10.11
C ASN A 39 2.04 -7.54 9.44
N ILE A 40 2.32 -8.60 8.69
CA ILE A 40 1.29 -9.45 8.08
C ILE A 40 1.61 -10.92 8.36
N LYS A 41 0.59 -11.79 8.40
CA LYS A 41 0.76 -13.22 8.73
C LYS A 41 1.73 -13.94 7.79
N SER A 42 1.75 -13.57 6.51
CA SER A 42 2.57 -14.24 5.49
C SER A 42 4.06 -13.86 5.52
N LYS A 43 4.49 -12.94 6.40
CA LYS A 43 5.88 -12.47 6.48
C LYS A 43 6.39 -12.41 7.92
N LYS A 44 7.57 -12.99 8.14
CA LYS A 44 8.28 -12.95 9.45
C LYS A 44 8.80 -11.55 9.81
N ARG A 45 9.05 -10.68 8.84
CA ARG A 45 9.59 -9.32 9.05
C ARG A 45 8.54 -8.29 8.67
N SER A 46 8.59 -7.14 9.35
CA SER A 46 7.74 -6.00 9.03
C SER A 46 7.98 -5.52 7.60
N ILE A 47 6.90 -5.08 6.96
CA ILE A 47 6.89 -4.53 5.61
C ILE A 47 6.85 -3.02 5.74
N ARG A 48 7.93 -2.38 5.31
CA ARG A 48 8.00 -0.92 5.23
C ARG A 48 7.23 -0.41 4.01
N PRO A 49 6.61 0.77 4.11
CA PRO A 49 6.01 1.40 2.94
C PRO A 49 7.10 1.65 1.89
N LEU A 50 6.73 1.57 0.61
CA LEU A 50 7.70 1.80 -0.46
C LEU A 50 8.31 3.20 -0.39
N HIS A 51 7.47 4.18 -0.07
CA HIS A 51 7.85 5.54 0.23
C HIS A 51 7.22 5.98 1.57
N PRO A 52 7.98 6.48 2.54
CA PRO A 52 7.45 6.84 3.86
C PRO A 52 6.29 7.84 3.80
N GLU A 53 6.35 8.81 2.89
CA GLU A 53 5.32 9.85 2.75
C GLU A 53 3.96 9.31 2.30
N TRP A 54 3.91 8.16 1.64
CA TRP A 54 2.64 7.66 1.08
C TRP A 54 1.63 7.27 2.15
N VAL A 55 2.10 6.83 3.33
CA VAL A 55 1.23 6.57 4.47
C VAL A 55 0.49 7.86 4.87
N TYR A 56 1.18 9.01 4.83
CA TYR A 56 0.60 10.32 5.15
C TYR A 56 -0.23 10.89 3.99
N LEU A 57 0.24 10.81 2.75
CA LEU A 57 -0.48 11.32 1.58
C LEU A 57 -1.83 10.64 1.39
N PHE A 58 -1.88 9.32 1.59
CA PHE A 58 -3.14 8.58 1.55
C PHE A 58 -3.89 8.58 2.88
N GLN A 59 -3.30 9.14 3.95
CA GLN A 59 -3.86 9.19 5.30
C GLN A 59 -4.29 7.79 5.77
N LEU A 60 -3.41 6.80 5.60
CA LEU A 60 -3.77 5.39 5.77
C LEU A 60 -4.09 5.03 7.23
N LYS A 61 -3.50 5.71 8.20
CA LYS A 61 -3.80 5.49 9.62
C LYS A 61 -5.10 6.20 10.01
N GLU A 62 -5.26 7.45 9.58
CA GLU A 62 -6.36 8.33 9.94
C GLU A 62 -7.68 7.92 9.28
N LYS A 63 -7.61 7.43 8.03
CA LYS A 63 -8.77 6.97 7.26
C LYS A 63 -9.03 5.47 7.34
N GLN A 64 -8.32 4.77 8.24
CA GLN A 64 -8.55 3.33 8.43
C GLN A 64 -10.03 3.07 8.78
N PRO A 65 -10.71 2.15 8.07
CA PRO A 65 -12.08 1.79 8.40
C PRO A 65 -12.22 1.35 9.86
N SER A 66 -13.18 1.94 10.57
CA SER A 66 -13.56 1.49 11.91
C SER A 66 -14.08 0.05 11.86
N GLY A 67 -13.71 -0.76 12.85
CA GLY A 67 -14.05 -2.18 12.88
C GLY A 67 -13.47 -2.94 11.69
N LEU A 68 -12.20 -2.69 11.33
CA LEU A 68 -11.57 -3.25 10.14
C LEU A 68 -11.77 -4.77 10.00
N LYS A 69 -11.61 -5.52 11.10
CA LYS A 69 -11.81 -6.98 11.12
C LYS A 69 -13.22 -7.40 10.70
N SER A 70 -14.25 -6.77 11.26
CA SER A 70 -15.64 -7.15 10.96
C SER A 70 -16.07 -6.73 9.55
N CYS A 71 -15.47 -5.67 8.99
CA CYS A 71 -15.81 -5.19 7.65
C CYS A 71 -14.85 -5.65 6.54
N TRP A 72 -13.78 -6.40 6.83
CA TRP A 72 -12.74 -6.76 5.87
C TRP A 72 -13.27 -7.53 4.66
N ILE A 73 -14.11 -8.55 4.89
CA ILE A 73 -14.70 -9.38 3.83
C ILE A 73 -15.57 -8.53 2.91
N GLY A 74 -16.46 -7.71 3.50
CA GLY A 74 -17.33 -6.81 2.75
C GLY A 74 -16.53 -5.78 1.95
N LEU A 75 -15.49 -5.20 2.56
CA LEU A 75 -14.59 -4.24 1.93
C LEU A 75 -13.85 -4.87 0.74
N THR A 76 -13.30 -6.07 0.91
CA THR A 76 -12.57 -6.76 -0.15
C THR A 76 -13.48 -7.11 -1.32
N ARG A 77 -14.70 -7.58 -1.04
CA ARG A 77 -15.73 -7.82 -2.06
C ARG A 77 -16.13 -6.55 -2.79
N ASP A 78 -16.34 -5.45 -2.07
CA ASP A 78 -16.69 -4.16 -2.67
C ASP A 78 -15.54 -3.60 -3.51
N PHE A 79 -14.30 -3.83 -3.07
CA PHE A 79 -13.09 -3.45 -3.79
C PHE A 79 -12.96 -4.23 -5.10
N THR A 80 -13.07 -5.57 -5.07
CA THR A 80 -13.00 -6.38 -6.29
C THR A 80 -14.16 -6.09 -7.24
N GLY A 81 -15.38 -5.89 -6.71
CA GLY A 81 -16.53 -5.48 -7.50
C GLY A 81 -16.34 -4.12 -8.17
N ALA A 82 -15.76 -3.15 -7.47
CA ALA A 82 -15.47 -1.83 -8.03
C ALA A 82 -14.39 -1.86 -9.12
N LEU A 83 -13.39 -2.73 -8.97
CA LEU A 83 -12.37 -2.97 -10.00
C LEU A 83 -12.93 -3.67 -11.24
N ALA A 84 -13.82 -4.66 -11.05
CA ALA A 84 -14.43 -5.42 -12.15
C ALA A 84 -15.47 -4.61 -12.94
N ALA A 85 -16.11 -3.62 -12.30
CA ALA A 85 -17.13 -2.78 -12.93
C ALA A 85 -16.55 -1.69 -13.86
N ASP A 86 -15.25 -1.71 -14.16
CA ASP A 86 -14.48 -0.74 -14.98
C ASP A 86 -14.69 0.75 -14.60
N ASN A 87 -15.24 1.01 -13.41
CA ASN A 87 -15.39 2.34 -12.84
C ASN A 87 -14.05 2.91 -12.32
N CYS A 88 -12.96 2.15 -12.46
CA CYS A 88 -11.61 2.51 -12.10
C CYS A 88 -10.65 1.98 -13.17
N HIS A 89 -9.95 2.88 -13.86
CA HIS A 89 -8.93 2.57 -14.88
C HIS A 89 -7.69 1.80 -14.36
N VAL A 90 -7.73 1.31 -13.12
CA VAL A 90 -6.59 0.74 -12.43
C VAL A 90 -7.00 -0.60 -11.84
N SER A 91 -6.45 -1.70 -12.36
CA SER A 91 -6.66 -3.05 -11.81
C SER A 91 -5.77 -3.33 -10.59
N LEU A 92 -6.11 -4.37 -9.83
CA LEU A 92 -5.30 -4.83 -8.70
C LEU A 92 -3.89 -5.25 -9.18
N GLU A 93 -3.82 -5.98 -10.29
CA GLU A 93 -2.58 -6.40 -10.93
C GLU A 93 -1.77 -5.18 -11.35
N GLY A 94 -2.43 -4.16 -11.90
CA GLY A 94 -1.83 -2.88 -12.28
C GLY A 94 -1.21 -2.16 -11.08
N LEU A 95 -1.90 -2.11 -9.93
CA LEU A 95 -1.35 -1.52 -8.70
C LEU A 95 -0.12 -2.26 -8.20
N ILE A 96 -0.18 -3.59 -8.15
CA ILE A 96 0.92 -4.43 -7.69
C ILE A 96 2.10 -4.33 -8.65
N PHE A 97 1.84 -4.33 -9.96
CA PHE A 97 2.86 -4.15 -10.98
C PHE A 97 3.54 -2.78 -10.84
N ALA A 98 2.75 -1.71 -10.72
CA ALA A 98 3.29 -0.37 -10.53
C ALA A 98 4.13 -0.25 -9.24
N TYR A 99 3.73 -0.91 -8.15
CA TYR A 99 4.56 -1.03 -6.95
C TYR A 99 5.91 -1.71 -7.27
N LYS A 100 5.90 -2.85 -7.96
CA LYS A 100 7.12 -3.59 -8.32
C LYS A 100 8.06 -2.75 -9.17
N VAL A 101 7.53 -2.08 -10.20
CA VAL A 101 8.27 -1.17 -11.07
C VAL A 101 8.93 -0.07 -10.25
N ARG A 102 8.16 0.67 -9.44
CA ARG A 102 8.70 1.73 -8.59
C ARG A 102 9.75 1.20 -7.62
N LYS A 103 9.56 0.02 -7.03
CA LYS A 103 10.53 -0.60 -6.13
C LYS A 103 11.88 -0.84 -6.81
N LEU A 104 11.89 -1.25 -8.07
CA LEU A 104 13.12 -1.38 -8.85
C LEU A 104 13.80 -0.01 -9.04
N TYR A 105 13.05 1.02 -9.41
CA TYR A 105 13.57 2.39 -9.57
C TYR A 105 14.10 3.00 -8.25
N TYR A 106 13.42 2.78 -7.13
CA TYR A 106 13.88 3.26 -5.83
C TYR A 106 15.13 2.50 -5.34
N ALA A 107 15.23 1.21 -5.64
CA ALA A 107 16.39 0.40 -5.29
C ALA A 107 17.64 0.86 -6.06
N SER A 108 17.53 1.09 -7.37
CA SER A 108 18.63 1.61 -8.18
C SER A 108 19.05 3.00 -7.72
N SER A 109 18.11 3.91 -7.46
CA SER A 109 18.38 5.25 -6.96
C SER A 109 19.08 5.26 -5.59
N LYS A 110 18.68 4.38 -4.65
CA LYS A 110 19.36 4.25 -3.35
C LYS A 110 20.78 3.71 -3.49
N ARG A 111 21.01 2.77 -4.42
CA ARG A 111 22.34 2.25 -4.73
C ARG A 111 23.24 3.35 -5.29
N GLN A 112 22.75 4.15 -6.24
CA GLN A 112 23.49 5.29 -6.78
C GLN A 112 23.82 6.33 -5.70
N LYS A 113 22.84 6.72 -4.86
CA LYS A 113 23.09 7.64 -3.74
C LYS A 113 24.08 7.12 -2.71
N ARG A 114 24.17 5.80 -2.52
CA ARG A 114 25.19 5.19 -1.65
C ARG A 114 26.57 5.26 -2.30
N LEU A 115 26.68 4.92 -3.59
CA LEU A 115 27.94 5.00 -4.34
C LEU A 115 28.47 6.43 -4.43
N SER A 116 27.60 7.42 -4.67
CA SER A 116 27.99 8.84 -4.71
C SER A 116 28.34 9.43 -3.34
N ARG A 117 28.04 8.74 -2.24
CA ARG A 117 28.36 9.14 -0.86
C ARG A 117 29.56 8.41 -0.28
N CYS A 118 30.11 7.42 -0.98
CA CYS A 118 31.45 6.95 -0.72
C CYS A 118 32.39 7.88 -1.49
N PRO A 119 33.14 8.79 -0.82
CA PRO A 119 34.30 9.35 -1.47
C PRO A 119 35.27 8.19 -1.60
N VAL A 120 35.38 7.62 -2.80
CA VAL A 120 36.46 6.70 -3.09
C VAL A 120 37.71 7.57 -3.05
N ALA A 121 38.43 7.51 -1.93
CA ALA A 121 39.86 7.73 -1.93
C ALA A 121 40.45 6.56 -2.75
N CYS A 122 40.74 6.83 -4.02
CA CYS A 122 41.76 6.16 -4.81
C CYS A 122 42.48 7.26 -5.58
#